data_AF-A0A9W6D094-F1
#
_entry.id   AF-A0A9W6D094-F1
#
_cell.length_a   1.000
_cell.length_b   1.000
_cell.length_c   1.000
_cell.angle_alpha   90.00
_cell.angle_beta   90.00
_cell.angle_gamma   90.00
#
_symmetry.space_group_name_H-M   'P 1'
#
loop_
_entity.id
_entity.type
_entity.pdbx_description
1 polymer ?
#
loop_
_entity_poly.entity_id
_entity_poly.type
_entity_poly.pdbx_seq_one_letter_code
_entity_poly.pdbx_strand_id
1 'polypeptide(L)'
;MSSILKTILDIAQKMSYFFLEYLQILFSFVMKFYKLQMLKWKKCSGHKELAKAQSLLGSAVYSLHKQGQEDLMAHPSIIDQLRLVEDAESKLLQADDELENIEKAHESKKEAIKGKYAAKRTEVGRGESEGQ
;
A
#
# COMPACT_ATOMS: atom_id res chain seq x y z
N MET A 1 47.52 -2.32 -21.93
CA MET A 1 46.43 -1.31 -22.04
C MET A 1 45.05 -1.94 -22.27
N SER A 2 44.90 -2.99 -23.09
CA SER A 2 43.61 -3.68 -23.30
C SER A 2 42.99 -4.28 -22.01
N SER A 3 43.81 -4.85 -21.12
CA SER A 3 43.33 -5.46 -19.87
C SER A 3 42.71 -4.44 -18.89
N ILE A 4 43.34 -3.27 -18.72
CA ILE A 4 42.87 -2.20 -17.83
C ILE A 4 41.54 -1.61 -18.35
N LEU A 5 41.42 -1.45 -19.67
CA LEU A 5 40.19 -0.97 -20.30
C LEU A 5 39.03 -1.97 -20.12
N LYS A 6 39.30 -3.28 -20.19
CA LYS A 6 38.31 -4.32 -19.88
C LYS A 6 37.87 -4.26 -18.42
N THR A 7 38.79 -4.14 -17.47
CA THR A 7 38.45 -4.03 -16.05
C THR A 7 37.61 -2.78 -15.75
N ILE A 8 37.92 -1.65 -16.40
CA ILE A 8 37.13 -0.41 -16.25
C ILE A 8 35.73 -0.58 -16.83
N LEU A 9 35.59 -1.22 -18.00
CA LEU A 9 34.31 -1.50 -18.63
C LEU A 9 33.44 -2.41 -17.76
N ASP A 10 34.07 -3.41 -17.14
CA ASP A 10 33.41 -4.38 -16.27
C ASP A 10 32.92 -3.75 -14.95
N ILE A 11 33.71 -2.83 -14.38
CA ILE A 11 33.32 -1.99 -13.23
C ILE A 11 32.18 -1.05 -13.62
N ALA A 12 32.25 -0.41 -14.78
CA ALA A 12 31.21 0.49 -15.28
C ALA A 12 29.88 -0.24 -15.51
N GLN A 13 29.94 -1.47 -16.03
CA GLN A 13 28.76 -2.30 -16.27
C GLN A 13 28.12 -2.75 -14.94
N LYS A 14 28.93 -3.16 -13.95
CA LYS A 14 28.45 -3.44 -12.58
C LYS A 14 27.80 -2.21 -11.93
N MET A 15 28.39 -1.03 -12.09
CA MET A 15 27.84 0.25 -11.60
C MET A 15 26.52 0.60 -12.28
N SER A 16 26.39 0.37 -13.59
CA SER A 16 25.14 0.58 -14.32
C SER A 16 24.01 -0.29 -13.74
N TYR A 17 24.29 -1.57 -13.44
CA TYR A 17 23.29 -2.44 -12.83
C TYR A 17 22.88 -2.01 -11.41
N PHE A 18 23.80 -1.46 -10.61
CA PHE A 18 23.43 -0.84 -9.34
C PHE A 18 22.50 0.36 -9.56
N PHE A 19 22.80 1.21 -10.53
CA PHE A 19 21.97 2.38 -10.85
C PHE A 19 20.55 1.98 -11.28
N LEU A 20 20.44 0.97 -12.16
CA LEU A 20 19.17 0.38 -12.58
C LEU A 20 18.40 -0.28 -11.43
N GLU A 21 19.08 -1.00 -10.54
CA GLU A 21 18.48 -1.57 -9.33
C GLU A 21 17.89 -0.47 -8.45
N TYR A 22 18.64 0.59 -8.18
CA TYR A 22 18.19 1.72 -7.37
C TYR A 22 17.02 2.48 -8.01
N LEU A 23 17.07 2.75 -9.31
CA LEU A 23 15.97 3.39 -10.03
C LEU A 23 14.68 2.56 -9.93
N GLN A 24 14.78 1.23 -10.06
CA GLN A 24 13.61 0.36 -10.01
C GLN A 24 13.04 0.23 -8.59
N ILE A 25 13.89 0.27 -7.56
CA ILE A 25 13.48 0.37 -6.16
C ILE A 25 12.80 1.71 -5.89
N LEU A 26 13.38 2.82 -6.37
CA LEU A 26 12.81 4.17 -6.27
C LEU A 26 11.43 4.25 -6.94
N PHE A 27 11.28 3.72 -8.15
CA PHE A 27 10.00 3.67 -8.84
C PHE A 27 8.95 2.86 -8.06
N SER A 28 9.35 1.72 -7.49
CA SER A 28 8.47 0.92 -6.61
C SER A 28 8.06 1.68 -5.35
N PHE A 29 8.98 2.46 -4.78
CA PHE A 29 8.72 3.32 -3.62
C PHE A 29 7.76 4.47 -3.94
N VAL A 30 7.93 5.14 -5.08
CA VAL A 30 7.02 6.19 -5.56
C VAL A 30 5.61 5.63 -5.77
N MET A 31 5.49 4.44 -6.37
CA MET A 31 4.20 3.76 -6.52
C MET A 31 3.57 3.41 -5.16
N LYS A 32 4.35 2.97 -4.17
CA LYS A 32 3.89 2.76 -2.79
C LYS A 32 3.38 4.08 -2.18
N PHE A 33 4.15 5.16 -2.33
CA PHE A 33 3.79 6.48 -1.80
C PHE A 33 2.49 7.01 -2.41
N TYR A 34 2.31 6.85 -3.73
CA TYR A 34 1.08 7.24 -4.41
C TYR A 34 -0.13 6.45 -3.93
N LYS A 35 0.01 5.13 -3.76
CA LYS A 35 -1.07 4.29 -3.21
C LYS A 35 -1.41 4.66 -1.78
N LEU A 36 -0.41 4.93 -0.94
CA LEU A 36 -0.60 5.41 0.44
C LEU A 36 -1.34 6.76 0.49
N GLN A 37 -1.00 7.69 -0.40
CA GLN A 37 -1.71 8.96 -0.52
C GLN A 37 -3.18 8.77 -0.89
N MET A 38 -3.46 7.95 -1.91
CA MET A 38 -4.83 7.60 -2.31
C MET A 38 -5.62 6.93 -1.16
N LEU A 39 -5.00 6.01 -0.43
CA LEU A 39 -5.59 5.37 0.74
C LEU A 39 -5.86 6.34 1.88
N LYS A 40 -4.93 7.27 2.18
CA LYS A 40 -5.16 8.32 3.17
C LYS A 40 -6.34 9.21 2.79
N TRP A 41 -6.47 9.57 1.51
CA TRP A 41 -7.60 10.37 1.04
C TRP A 41 -8.92 9.61 1.17
N LYS A 42 -8.94 8.33 0.80
CA LYS A 42 -10.09 7.46 1.00
C LYS A 42 -10.44 7.31 2.49
N LYS A 43 -9.44 7.12 3.37
CA LYS A 43 -9.62 6.99 4.82
C LYS A 43 -10.18 8.26 5.45
N CYS A 44 -9.68 9.44 5.04
CA CYS A 44 -10.24 10.72 5.46
C CYS A 44 -11.69 10.92 4.98
N SER A 45 -12.01 10.47 3.76
CA SER A 45 -13.39 10.50 3.26
C SER A 45 -14.29 9.54 4.05
N GLY A 46 -13.83 8.31 4.29
CA GLY A 46 -14.54 7.30 5.07
C GLY A 46 -14.78 7.71 6.51
N HIS A 47 -13.80 8.32 7.19
CA HIS A 47 -14.01 8.89 8.53
C HIS A 47 -15.05 10.01 8.56
N LYS A 48 -15.13 10.84 7.52
CA LYS A 48 -16.17 11.87 7.43
C LYS A 48 -17.55 11.26 7.20
N GLU A 49 -17.66 10.22 6.39
CA GLU A 49 -18.92 9.49 6.18
C GLU A 49 -19.37 8.78 7.46
N LEU A 50 -18.45 8.12 8.15
CA LEU A 50 -18.71 7.45 9.42
C LEU A 50 -19.14 8.45 10.51
N ALA A 51 -18.45 9.59 10.63
CA ALA A 51 -18.83 10.64 11.58
C ALA A 51 -20.23 11.21 11.28
N LYS A 52 -20.60 11.36 10.00
CA LYS A 52 -21.97 11.75 9.60
C LYS A 52 -23.00 10.68 9.95
N ALA A 53 -22.71 9.41 9.64
CA ALA A 53 -23.61 8.30 9.95
C ALA A 53 -23.85 8.16 11.46
N GLN A 54 -22.79 8.28 12.28
CA GLN A 54 -22.89 8.29 13.74
C GLN A 54 -23.66 9.50 14.27
N SER A 55 -23.45 10.69 13.70
CA SER A 55 -24.20 11.88 14.07
C SER A 55 -25.70 11.75 13.73
N LEU A 56 -26.03 11.14 12.59
CA LEU A 56 -27.42 10.88 12.20
C LEU A 56 -28.07 9.85 13.14
N LEU A 57 -27.36 8.77 13.46
CA LEU A 57 -27.80 7.76 14.44
C LEU A 57 -28.07 8.40 15.81
N GLY A 58 -27.14 9.21 16.31
CA GLY A 58 -27.32 9.92 17.59
C GLY A 58 -28.51 10.88 17.58
N SER A 59 -28.75 11.58 16.47
CA SER A 59 -29.91 12.46 16.33
C SER A 59 -31.24 11.68 16.31
N ALA A 60 -31.27 10.52 15.64
CA ALA A 60 -32.43 9.64 15.61
C ALA A 60 -32.73 9.08 17.00
N VAL A 61 -31.71 8.53 17.67
CA VAL A 61 -31.81 8.02 19.05
C VAL A 61 -32.33 9.11 20.00
N TYR A 62 -31.78 10.33 19.92
CA TYR A 62 -32.23 11.44 20.76
C TYR A 62 -33.68 11.83 20.49
N SER A 63 -34.10 11.87 19.22
CA SER A 63 -35.48 12.17 18.86
C SER A 63 -36.48 11.11 19.34
N LEU A 64 -36.14 9.83 19.21
CA LEU A 64 -36.96 8.71 19.70
C LEU A 64 -37.05 8.69 21.23
N HIS A 65 -35.92 8.94 21.91
CA HIS A 65 -35.90 9.05 23.37
C HIS A 65 -36.79 10.20 23.87
N LYS A 66 -36.79 11.35 23.17
CA LYS A 66 -37.68 12.48 23.49
C LYS A 66 -39.17 12.17 23.26
N GLN A 67 -39.49 11.21 22.39
CA GLN A 67 -40.86 10.73 22.15
C GLN A 67 -41.32 9.70 23.19
N GLY A 68 -40.47 9.32 24.15
CA GLY A 68 -40.80 8.40 25.23
C GLY A 68 -40.79 6.92 24.82
N GLN A 69 -40.19 6.60 23.67
CA GLN A 69 -39.97 5.20 23.27
C GLN A 69 -38.73 4.64 24.01
N GLU A 70 -38.96 3.63 24.84
CA GLU A 70 -37.89 2.93 25.58
C GLU A 70 -37.18 1.88 24.72
N ASP A 71 -37.88 1.28 23.75
CA ASP A 71 -37.32 0.22 22.91
C ASP A 71 -36.77 0.77 21.57
N LEU A 72 -35.61 1.40 21.68
CA LEU A 72 -34.89 2.05 20.58
C LEU A 72 -34.36 1.05 19.54
N MET A 73 -33.99 -0.16 19.97
CA MET A 73 -33.42 -1.19 19.08
C MET A 73 -34.48 -1.92 18.25
N ALA A 74 -35.75 -1.89 18.65
CA ALA A 74 -36.85 -2.42 17.86
C ALA A 74 -37.23 -1.52 16.68
N HIS A 75 -36.74 -0.28 16.63
CA HIS A 75 -37.13 0.68 15.60
C HIS A 75 -36.35 0.47 14.29
N PRO A 76 -37.04 0.21 13.15
CA PRO A 76 -36.38 -0.10 11.88
C PRO A 76 -35.43 1.01 11.41
N SER A 77 -35.74 2.28 11.72
CA SER A 77 -34.87 3.42 11.40
C SER A 77 -33.53 3.41 12.12
N ILE A 78 -33.47 2.89 13.35
CA ILE A 78 -32.21 2.74 14.10
C ILE A 78 -31.42 1.55 13.54
N ILE A 79 -32.09 0.45 13.21
CA ILE A 79 -31.44 -0.73 12.60
C ILE A 79 -30.82 -0.38 11.24
N ASP A 80 -31.53 0.37 10.39
CA ASP A 80 -31.02 0.79 9.09
C ASP A 80 -29.82 1.73 9.22
N GLN A 81 -29.86 2.64 10.19
CA GLN A 81 -28.72 3.53 10.46
C GLN A 81 -27.54 2.79 11.09
N LEU A 82 -27.77 1.76 11.91
CA LEU A 82 -26.72 0.91 12.45
C LEU A 82 -25.99 0.16 11.33
N ARG A 83 -26.73 -0.40 10.37
CA ARG A 83 -26.16 -1.05 9.19
C ARG A 83 -25.30 -0.10 8.35
N LEU A 84 -25.73 1.16 8.20
CA LEU A 84 -24.92 2.17 7.49
C LEU A 84 -23.60 2.48 8.21
N VAL A 85 -23.60 2.47 9.55
CA VAL A 85 -22.37 2.63 10.35
C VAL A 85 -21.49 1.39 10.20
N GLU A 86 -22.05 0.19 10.29
CA GLU A 86 -21.34 -1.09 10.13
C GLU A 86 -20.71 -1.23 8.74
N ASP A 87 -21.43 -0.86 7.67
CA ASP A 87 -20.90 -0.82 6.30
C ASP A 87 -19.76 0.19 6.15
N ALA A 88 -19.85 1.34 6.83
CA ALA A 88 -18.80 2.35 6.82
C ALA A 88 -17.54 1.89 7.59
N GLU A 89 -17.72 1.21 8.71
CA GLU A 89 -16.64 0.59 9.49
C GLU A 89 -15.95 -0.53 8.70
N SER A 90 -16.73 -1.39 8.03
CA SER A 90 -16.21 -2.47 7.19
C SER A 90 -15.33 -1.94 6.06
N LYS A 91 -15.74 -0.85 5.40
CA LYS A 91 -14.92 -0.17 4.37
C LYS A 91 -13.62 0.40 4.93
N LEU A 92 -13.63 0.89 6.17
CA LEU A 92 -12.43 1.38 6.86
C LEU A 92 -11.47 0.23 7.18
N LEU A 93 -12.01 -0.91 7.60
CA LEU A 93 -11.25 -2.11 7.94
C LEU A 93 -10.61 -2.73 6.68
N GLN A 94 -11.35 -2.81 5.57
CA GLN A 94 -10.81 -3.22 4.27
C GLN A 94 -9.67 -2.31 3.78
N ALA A 95 -9.75 -1.00 4.06
CA ALA A 95 -8.68 -0.08 3.71
C ALA A 95 -7.39 -0.33 4.51
N ASP A 96 -7.50 -0.82 5.74
CA ASP A 96 -6.35 -1.21 6.56
C ASP A 96 -5.74 -2.54 6.07
N ASP A 97 -6.56 -3.52 5.68
CA ASP A 97 -6.10 -4.76 5.04
C ASP A 97 -5.41 -4.49 3.68
N GLU A 98 -5.94 -3.56 2.88
CA GLU A 98 -5.30 -3.12 1.63
C GLU A 98 -3.92 -2.50 1.90
N LEU A 99 -3.77 -1.77 3.00
CA LEU A 99 -2.52 -1.13 3.37
C LEU A 99 -1.46 -2.18 3.72
N GLU A 100 -1.79 -3.17 4.55
CA GLU A 100 -0.88 -4.27 4.89
C GLU A 100 -0.46 -5.06 3.65
N ASN A 101 -1.41 -5.33 2.74
CA ASN A 101 -1.12 -6.01 1.48
C ASN A 101 -0.18 -5.22 0.57
N ILE A 102 -0.31 -3.88 0.52
CA ILE A 102 0.61 -3.03 -0.23
C ILE A 102 2.01 -3.06 0.37
N GLU A 103 2.13 -3.13 1.70
CA GLU A 103 3.43 -3.24 2.37
C GLU A 103 4.12 -4.57 2.04
N LYS A 104 3.42 -5.69 2.24
CA LYS A 104 3.93 -7.03 1.91
C LYS A 104 4.31 -7.16 0.44
N ALA A 105 3.48 -6.64 -0.47
CA ALA A 105 3.76 -6.67 -1.91
C ALA A 105 5.00 -5.83 -2.28
N HIS A 106 5.23 -4.72 -1.58
CA HIS A 106 6.41 -3.89 -1.80
C HIS A 106 7.69 -4.55 -1.28
N GLU A 107 7.65 -5.17 -0.09
CA GLU A 107 8.79 -5.92 0.43
C GLU A 107 9.16 -7.08 -0.49
N SER A 108 8.18 -7.88 -0.90
CA SER A 108 8.38 -8.98 -1.85
C SER A 108 8.99 -8.51 -3.18
N LYS A 109 8.49 -7.39 -3.75
CA LYS A 109 9.05 -6.81 -4.99
C LYS A 109 10.48 -6.31 -4.80
N LYS A 110 10.79 -5.70 -3.66
CA LYS A 110 12.14 -5.23 -3.33
C LYS A 110 13.13 -6.39 -3.26
N GLU A 111 12.75 -7.50 -2.61
CA GLU A 111 13.58 -8.71 -2.55
C GLU A 111 13.77 -9.34 -3.94
N ALA A 112 12.71 -9.41 -4.74
CA ALA A 112 12.78 -9.93 -6.09
C ALA A 112 13.69 -9.09 -7.01
N ILE A 113 13.64 -7.75 -6.89
CA ILE A 113 14.53 -6.84 -7.64
C ILE A 113 15.98 -7.06 -7.20
N LYS A 114 16.25 -7.07 -5.88
CA LYS A 114 17.59 -7.35 -5.35
C LYS A 114 18.15 -8.69 -5.85
N GLY A 115 17.35 -9.75 -5.81
CA GLY A 115 17.76 -11.07 -6.31
C GLY A 115 18.10 -11.06 -7.80
N LYS A 116 17.28 -10.41 -8.63
CA LYS A 116 17.51 -10.30 -10.08
C LYS A 116 18.80 -9.54 -10.43
N TYR A 117 19.05 -8.40 -9.80
CA TYR A 117 20.26 -7.61 -10.08
C TYR A 117 21.51 -8.21 -9.43
N ALA A 118 21.38 -8.89 -8.28
CA ALA A 118 22.46 -9.68 -7.71
C ALA A 118 22.90 -10.81 -8.65
N ALA A 119 21.95 -11.56 -9.23
CA ALA A 119 22.25 -12.60 -10.22
C ALA A 119 22.96 -12.03 -11.47
N LYS A 120 22.44 -10.92 -12.02
CA LYS A 120 23.04 -10.24 -13.18
C LYS A 120 24.47 -9.74 -12.90
N ARG A 121 24.76 -9.24 -11.69
CA ARG A 121 26.12 -8.81 -11.32
C ARG A 121 27.10 -9.98 -11.23
N THR A 122 26.65 -11.13 -10.72
CA THR A 122 27.49 -12.33 -10.62
C THR A 122 27.80 -12.91 -12.01
N GLU A 123 26.86 -12.79 -12.95
CA GLU A 123 27.00 -13.27 -14.33
C GLU A 123 28.00 -12.43 -15.16
N VAL A 124 28.07 -11.12 -14.93
CA VAL A 124 29.03 -10.21 -15.59
C VAL A 124 30.48 -10.61 -15.36
N GLY A 125 30.81 -11.30 -14.24
CA GLY A 125 32.15 -11.83 -14.00
C GLY A 125 32.42 -13.24 -14.53
N ARG A 126 31.39 -13.99 -14.95
CA ARG A 126 31.48 -15.41 -15.31
C ARG A 126 31.52 -15.63 -16.83
N GLY A 127 30.95 -14.72 -17.63
CA GLY A 127 30.95 -14.79 -19.08
C GLY A 127 32.33 -14.60 -19.76
N GLU A 128 33.34 -14.07 -19.07
CA GLU A 128 34.68 -13.87 -19.64
C GLU A 128 35.72 -14.93 -19.20
N SER A 129 35.40 -15.83 -18.26
CA SER A 129 36.32 -16.93 -17.87
C SER A 129 36.31 -18.13 -18.84
N GLU A 130 35.38 -18.18 -19.79
CA GLU A 130 35.29 -19.26 -20.80
C GLU A 130 35.81 -18.85 -22.18
N GLY A 131 36.47 -17.68 -22.28
CA GLY A 131 37.03 -17.14 -23.53
C GLY A 131 38.53 -16.86 -23.48
N GLN A 132 39.31 -17.67 -22.74
CA GLN A 132 40.78 -17.73 -22.84
C GLN A 132 41.20 -18.92 -23.71
#